data_AF-A0A9W5V5V1-F1
#
_entry.id   AF-A0A9W5V5V1-F1
#
_cell.length_a   1.000
_cell.length_b   1.000
_cell.length_c   1.000
_cell.angle_alpha   90.00
_cell.angle_beta   90.00
_cell.angle_gamma   90.00
#
_symmetry.space_group_name_H-M   'P 1'
#
loop_
_entity.id
_entity.type
_entity.pdbx_description
1 polymer ?
#
loop_
_entity_poly.entity_id
_entity_poly.type
_entity_poly.pdbx_seq_one_letter_code
_entity_poly.pdbx_strand_id
1 'polypeptide(L)'
;MCKLSKYMTTLVLVGTSIGVTVNTVHADESTLHTVKADILNVRLTPSTTGSIIGKLFNGNQVNVLEKTSKGWSKIEYKGNTAYVKTNFIIINNTSLNKVFHVNVNKLNVRSGAGTQFKVLGTLSHNQLVTVINSTNDWYKIQFNGGHAYVKNNFLTASDNTKPIPSPNSSQKISSHGKAIVNHFYEVIGPIIESEAIKQGIPEWTELIKAIAMQESSGNYVKYPDVMQSSEGSCGKIRCITNYKQSIQNGVSIFKTRMQGSLKMFNGDIRMGIQAYNYGPNFFKKAKEWGATEYSVELSQKYSKYLKDNYGFHGDPLYVQHVLSHYRN
;
A
#
# COMPACT_ATOMS: atom_id res chain seq x y z
N MET A 1 -40.21 66.15 33.63
CA MET A 1 -40.22 66.48 32.19
C MET A 1 -38.82 66.92 31.79
N CYS A 2 -38.10 66.15 31.00
CA CYS A 2 -37.05 66.70 30.12
C CYS A 2 -36.66 65.65 29.07
N LYS A 3 -36.90 65.97 27.80
CA LYS A 3 -36.31 65.29 26.64
C LYS A 3 -34.82 65.61 26.62
N LEU A 4 -33.97 64.66 26.23
CA LEU A 4 -32.79 65.00 25.46
C LEU A 4 -32.36 63.85 24.54
N SER A 5 -31.99 64.28 23.35
CA SER A 5 -31.83 63.48 22.14
C SER A 5 -30.35 63.34 21.82
N LYS A 6 -30.03 62.23 21.14
CA LYS A 6 -28.94 62.02 20.15
C LYS A 6 -27.52 62.39 20.60
N TYR A 7 -26.60 61.42 20.53
CA TYR A 7 -25.45 61.46 19.61
C TYR A 7 -24.99 60.02 19.33
N MET A 8 -25.00 59.62 18.05
CA MET A 8 -24.28 58.45 17.57
C MET A 8 -22.81 58.82 17.44
N THR A 9 -21.94 58.10 18.14
CA THR A 9 -20.49 58.17 17.93
C THR A 9 -20.05 56.80 17.44
N THR A 10 -19.71 56.71 16.16
CA THR A 10 -19.17 55.52 15.52
C THR A 10 -17.78 55.24 16.08
N LEU A 11 -17.64 54.20 16.89
CA LEU A 11 -16.36 53.72 17.38
C LEU A 11 -15.74 52.81 16.30
N VAL A 12 -14.75 53.33 15.57
CA VAL A 12 -13.90 52.50 14.70
C VAL A 12 -12.96 51.70 15.59
N LEU A 13 -13.28 50.42 15.81
CA LEU A 13 -12.38 49.48 16.47
C LEU A 13 -11.27 49.11 15.47
N VAL A 14 -10.09 49.71 15.60
CA VAL A 14 -8.89 49.25 14.90
C VAL A 14 -8.46 47.96 15.59
N GLY A 15 -8.94 46.82 15.08
CA GLY A 15 -8.50 45.51 15.53
C GLY A 15 -7.07 45.27 15.09
N THR A 16 -6.11 45.47 15.98
CA THR A 16 -4.75 44.95 15.81
C THR A 16 -4.82 43.43 15.94
N SER A 17 -4.80 42.73 14.80
CA SER A 17 -4.64 41.29 14.77
C SER A 17 -3.25 40.94 15.29
N ILE A 18 -3.16 40.53 16.55
CA ILE A 18 -1.98 39.86 17.10
C ILE A 18 -1.93 38.49 16.39
N GLY A 19 -1.05 38.38 15.40
CA GLY A 19 -0.76 37.11 14.75
C GLY A 19 -0.12 36.17 15.77
N VAL A 20 -0.92 35.33 16.42
CA VAL A 20 -0.41 34.20 17.17
C VAL A 20 0.12 33.21 16.13
N THR A 21 1.43 33.21 15.93
CA THR A 21 2.12 32.12 15.23
C THR A 21 1.96 30.86 16.07
N VAL A 22 0.98 30.03 15.70
CA VAL A 22 0.93 28.65 16.16
C VAL A 22 2.10 27.94 15.49
N ASN A 23 3.19 27.78 16.23
CA ASN A 23 4.21 26.81 15.85
C ASN A 23 3.54 25.44 15.92
N THR A 24 3.09 24.94 14.78
CA THR A 24 2.79 23.54 14.60
C THR A 24 4.10 22.79 14.82
N VAL A 25 4.29 22.26 16.02
CA VAL A 25 5.20 21.14 16.24
C VAL A 25 4.66 20.00 15.36
N HIS A 26 5.27 19.85 14.18
CA HIS A 26 5.13 18.65 13.40
C HIS A 26 5.57 17.50 14.30
N ALA A 27 4.61 16.67 14.72
CA ALA A 27 4.93 15.37 15.30
C ALA A 27 5.71 14.62 14.23
N ASP A 28 7.01 14.47 14.45
CA ASP A 28 7.91 13.71 13.59
C ASP A 28 7.32 12.31 13.45
N GLU A 29 7.03 11.89 12.21
CA GLU A 29 6.47 10.58 11.92
C GLU A 29 7.38 9.54 12.58
N SER A 30 6.84 8.71 13.49
CA SER A 30 7.64 7.63 14.09
C SER A 30 8.10 6.66 13.00
N THR A 31 9.37 6.80 12.59
CA THR A 31 10.00 5.95 11.59
C THR A 31 10.60 4.74 12.28
N LEU A 32 9.84 3.64 12.33
CA LEU A 32 10.35 2.35 12.80
C LEU A 32 11.36 1.77 11.79
N HIS A 33 12.62 1.69 12.21
CA HIS A 33 13.73 1.17 11.42
C HIS A 33 14.14 -0.23 11.87
N THR A 34 14.78 -1.01 11.00
CA THR A 34 15.05 -2.43 11.28
C THR A 34 16.51 -2.67 11.62
N VAL A 35 16.80 -3.44 12.68
CA VAL A 35 18.15 -3.88 13.03
C VAL A 35 18.61 -4.98 12.06
N LYS A 36 19.80 -4.85 11.48
CA LYS A 36 20.38 -5.88 10.58
C LYS A 36 21.56 -6.66 11.16
N ALA A 37 21.99 -6.33 12.39
CA ALA A 37 23.03 -7.07 13.09
C ALA A 37 22.40 -8.22 13.89
N ASP A 38 23.08 -9.36 13.97
CA ASP A 38 22.63 -10.51 14.79
C ASP A 38 22.44 -10.10 16.25
N ILE A 39 23.36 -9.27 16.77
CA ILE A 39 23.24 -8.62 18.08
C ILE A 39 23.75 -7.17 17.96
N LEU A 40 22.92 -6.22 18.38
CA LEU A 40 23.23 -4.80 18.46
C LEU A 40 23.09 -4.31 19.90
N ASN A 41 24.18 -3.83 20.49
CA ASN A 41 24.17 -3.30 21.85
C ASN A 41 23.47 -1.93 21.89
N VAL A 42 22.51 -1.79 22.81
CA VAL A 42 21.86 -0.53 23.17
C VAL A 42 22.65 0.10 24.31
N ARG A 43 23.05 1.36 24.17
CA ARG A 43 23.93 2.05 25.12
C ARG A 43 23.29 3.31 25.68
N LEU A 44 23.69 3.68 26.88
CA LEU A 44 23.21 4.88 27.56
C LEU A 44 23.74 6.17 26.93
N THR A 45 24.93 6.13 26.34
CA THR A 45 25.57 7.26 25.64
C THR A 45 26.03 6.85 24.24
N PRO A 46 26.16 7.78 23.27
CA PRO A 46 26.62 7.49 21.91
C PRO A 46 28.14 7.27 21.85
N SER A 47 28.63 6.27 22.58
CA SER A 47 30.05 5.91 22.68
C SER A 47 30.23 4.39 22.76
N THR A 48 31.30 3.87 22.17
CA THR A 48 31.67 2.45 22.28
C THR A 48 32.10 2.06 23.68
N THR A 49 32.46 3.03 24.51
CA THR A 49 32.77 2.88 25.94
C THR A 49 31.57 3.17 26.85
N GLY A 50 30.44 3.64 26.30
CA GLY A 50 29.23 3.92 27.09
C GLY A 50 28.58 2.64 27.63
N SER A 51 27.97 2.69 28.81
CA SER A 51 27.34 1.53 29.44
C SER A 51 26.30 0.87 28.54
N ILE A 52 26.36 -0.46 28.43
CA ILE A 52 25.37 -1.27 27.70
C ILE A 52 24.15 -1.45 28.60
N ILE A 53 22.98 -1.04 28.12
CA ILE A 53 21.71 -1.08 28.86
C ILE A 53 20.69 -2.03 28.21
N GLY A 54 21.07 -2.65 27.10
CA GLY A 54 20.21 -3.59 26.38
C GLY A 54 20.87 -4.19 25.14
N LYS A 55 20.14 -5.10 24.51
CA LYS A 55 20.51 -5.72 23.24
C LYS A 55 19.27 -5.74 22.35
N LEU A 56 19.50 -5.53 21.07
CA LEU A 56 18.54 -5.73 20.00
C LEU A 56 19.10 -6.79 19.06
N PHE A 57 18.22 -7.58 18.48
CA PHE A 57 18.57 -8.66 17.57
C PHE A 57 18.16 -8.31 16.14
N ASN A 58 18.68 -9.08 15.18
CA ASN A 58 18.31 -8.94 13.77
C ASN A 58 16.77 -8.96 13.61
N GLY A 59 16.25 -8.04 12.82
CA GLY A 59 14.82 -7.88 12.59
C GLY A 59 14.08 -7.04 13.65
N ASN A 60 14.68 -6.77 14.83
CA ASN A 60 14.08 -5.88 15.81
C ASN A 60 13.84 -4.49 15.21
N GLN A 61 12.72 -3.87 15.56
CA GLN A 61 12.39 -2.52 15.12
C GLN A 61 12.80 -1.49 16.18
N VAL A 62 13.34 -0.37 15.72
CA VAL A 62 13.75 0.75 16.57
C VAL A 62 13.20 2.05 16.01
N ASN A 63 12.59 2.85 16.88
CA ASN A 63 12.26 4.23 16.58
C ASN A 63 13.55 5.07 16.70
N VAL A 64 14.08 5.59 15.58
CA VAL A 64 15.25 6.48 15.62
C VAL A 64 14.75 7.91 15.66
N LEU A 65 15.04 8.58 16.77
CA LEU A 65 14.65 9.97 17.02
C LEU A 65 15.63 10.95 16.36
N GLU A 66 16.91 10.57 16.29
CA GLU A 66 17.95 11.46 15.77
C GLU A 66 19.19 10.65 15.33
N LYS A 67 19.93 11.18 14.36
CA LYS A 67 21.29 10.73 14.06
C LYS A 67 22.30 11.76 14.55
N THR A 68 23.28 11.28 15.29
CA THR A 68 24.45 12.08 15.65
C THR A 68 25.46 12.07 14.49
N SER A 69 26.24 13.14 14.36
CA SER A 69 27.34 13.25 13.40
C SER A 69 28.45 12.20 13.60
N LYS A 70 28.46 11.50 14.75
CA LYS A 70 29.48 10.50 15.13
C LYS A 70 29.06 9.05 14.87
N GLY A 71 28.07 8.84 14.00
CA GLY A 71 27.64 7.49 13.56
C GLY A 71 26.82 6.72 14.59
N TRP A 72 26.12 7.43 15.48
CA TRP A 72 25.14 6.87 16.41
C TRP A 72 23.74 7.38 16.11
N SER A 73 22.76 6.52 16.35
CA SER A 73 21.35 6.84 16.31
C SER A 73 20.80 6.87 17.73
N LYS A 74 20.15 7.98 18.08
CA LYS A 74 19.34 8.14 19.29
C LYS A 74 18.03 7.39 19.07
N ILE A 75 17.67 6.51 20.00
CA ILE A 75 16.47 5.70 19.93
C ILE A 75 15.67 5.81 21.23
N GLU A 76 14.39 5.50 21.15
CA GLU A 76 13.59 5.18 22.32
C GLU A 76 13.73 3.69 22.66
N TYR A 77 14.09 3.38 23.90
CA TYR A 77 14.26 2.01 24.38
C TYR A 77 13.70 1.87 25.80
N LYS A 78 12.63 1.07 25.96
CA LYS A 78 11.91 0.85 27.23
C LYS A 78 11.52 2.18 27.92
N GLY A 79 10.98 3.13 27.15
CA GLY A 79 10.54 4.44 27.65
C GLY A 79 11.65 5.42 28.00
N ASN A 80 12.92 5.10 27.69
CA ASN A 80 14.07 5.97 27.94
C ASN A 80 14.84 6.25 26.64
N THR A 81 15.60 7.36 26.63
CA THR A 81 16.52 7.66 25.52
C THR A 81 17.75 6.77 25.59
N ALA A 82 18.11 6.16 24.46
CA ALA A 82 19.29 5.30 24.33
C ALA A 82 19.96 5.49 22.97
N TYR A 83 21.10 4.83 22.76
CA TYR A 83 21.91 4.97 21.55
C TYR A 83 22.36 3.64 20.99
N VAL A 84 22.33 3.53 19.66
CA VAL A 84 22.83 2.37 18.90
C VAL A 84 23.66 2.83 17.71
N LYS A 85 24.53 1.96 17.18
CA LYS A 85 25.35 2.28 16.00
C LYS A 85 24.49 2.31 14.74
N THR A 86 24.49 3.46 14.05
CA THR A 86 23.62 3.72 12.88
C THR A 86 23.84 2.72 11.74
N ASN A 87 25.08 2.27 11.52
CA ASN A 87 25.40 1.33 10.45
C ASN A 87 24.75 -0.04 10.59
N PHE A 88 24.12 -0.36 11.72
CA PHE A 88 23.37 -1.59 11.96
C PHE A 88 21.84 -1.40 11.91
N ILE A 89 21.39 -0.22 11.48
CA ILE A 89 19.98 0.11 11.30
C ILE A 89 19.69 0.30 9.81
N ILE A 90 18.69 -0.43 9.30
CA ILE A 90 18.08 -0.22 8.00
C ILE A 90 17.05 0.89 8.17
N ILE A 91 17.32 2.03 7.55
CA ILE A 91 16.42 3.17 7.56
C ILE A 91 15.26 2.89 6.62
N ASN A 92 14.14 2.44 7.18
CA ASN A 92 12.88 2.38 6.47
C ASN A 92 12.33 3.80 6.32
N ASN A 93 12.50 4.43 5.16
CA ASN A 93 11.78 5.67 4.85
C ASN A 93 10.31 5.31 4.58
N THR A 94 9.45 5.48 5.57
CA THR A 94 8.01 5.25 5.46
C THR A 94 7.29 6.24 4.54
N SER A 95 7.94 7.35 4.16
CA SER A 95 7.39 8.38 3.27
C SER A 95 7.51 8.06 1.77
N LEU A 96 7.82 6.81 1.39
CA LEU A 96 8.09 6.40 0.01
C LEU A 96 7.09 5.41 -0.60
N ASN A 97 5.85 5.32 -0.11
CA ASN A 97 4.76 4.66 -0.87
C ASN A 97 4.39 5.49 -2.13
N LYS A 98 5.37 5.76 -2.99
CA LYS A 98 5.24 6.50 -4.24
C LYS A 98 4.90 5.49 -5.34
N VAL A 99 3.89 5.82 -6.13
CA VAL A 99 3.54 5.09 -7.35
C VAL A 99 4.51 5.49 -8.44
N PHE A 100 5.12 4.50 -9.08
CA PHE A 100 5.88 4.69 -10.30
C PHE A 100 5.20 3.95 -11.43
N HIS A 101 5.40 4.41 -12.67
CA HIS A 101 5.08 3.62 -13.84
C HIS A 101 6.36 3.09 -14.49
N VAL A 102 6.26 1.90 -15.06
CA VAL A 102 7.35 1.30 -15.85
C VAL A 102 7.48 2.04 -17.17
N ASN A 103 8.65 2.62 -17.44
CA ASN A 103 8.90 3.42 -18.64
C ASN A 103 9.52 2.61 -19.81
N VAL A 104 9.71 1.29 -19.62
CA VAL A 104 10.23 0.35 -20.64
C VAL A 104 9.19 -0.72 -21.00
N ASN A 105 9.31 -1.31 -22.20
CA ASN A 105 8.39 -2.37 -22.66
C ASN A 105 8.39 -3.61 -21.76
N LYS A 106 9.53 -3.95 -21.16
CA LYS A 106 9.69 -5.12 -20.32
C LYS A 106 10.74 -4.87 -19.24
N LEU A 107 10.32 -4.84 -17.98
CA LEU A 107 11.18 -4.66 -16.82
C LEU A 107 11.27 -5.96 -16.03
N ASN A 108 12.47 -6.51 -15.84
CA ASN A 108 12.68 -7.70 -15.02
C ASN A 108 12.50 -7.41 -13.53
N VAL A 109 11.68 -8.22 -12.87
CA VAL A 109 11.47 -8.22 -11.41
C VAL A 109 12.33 -9.33 -10.81
N ARG A 110 13.16 -9.01 -9.81
CA ARG A 110 14.20 -9.90 -9.28
C ARG A 110 14.03 -10.19 -7.79
N SER A 111 14.60 -11.31 -7.33
CA SER A 111 14.57 -11.72 -5.93
C SER A 111 15.47 -10.90 -5.00
N GLY A 112 16.35 -10.05 -5.55
CA GLY A 112 17.27 -9.21 -4.79
C GLY A 112 17.76 -8.01 -5.59
N ALA A 113 18.39 -7.06 -4.91
CA ALA A 113 18.91 -5.81 -5.49
C ALA A 113 20.19 -6.05 -6.30
N GLY A 114 20.06 -6.56 -7.53
CA GLY A 114 21.18 -6.85 -8.42
C GLY A 114 20.81 -7.70 -9.64
N THR A 115 21.59 -7.62 -10.71
CA THR A 115 21.36 -8.36 -11.96
C THR A 115 21.67 -9.87 -11.84
N GLN A 116 22.44 -10.26 -10.82
CA GLN A 116 22.76 -11.65 -10.49
C GLN A 116 21.60 -12.42 -9.84
N PHE A 117 20.60 -11.72 -9.29
CA PHE A 117 19.47 -12.36 -8.62
C PHE A 117 18.45 -12.93 -9.62
N LYS A 118 17.79 -14.01 -9.22
CA LYS A 118 16.79 -14.73 -10.02
C LYS A 118 15.69 -13.79 -10.49
N VAL A 119 15.34 -13.87 -11.79
CA VAL A 119 14.17 -13.19 -12.35
C VAL A 119 12.92 -13.90 -11.87
N LEU A 120 12.14 -13.21 -11.04
CA LEU A 120 10.87 -13.68 -10.52
C LEU A 120 9.76 -13.47 -11.54
N GLY A 121 9.78 -12.38 -12.29
CA GLY A 121 8.76 -12.02 -13.27
C GLY A 121 9.15 -10.80 -14.09
N THR A 122 8.18 -10.21 -14.78
CA THR A 122 8.38 -9.01 -15.59
C THR A 122 7.20 -8.07 -15.44
N LEU A 123 7.46 -6.77 -15.52
CA LEU A 123 6.44 -5.72 -15.59
C LEU A 123 6.44 -5.13 -17.01
N SER A 124 5.26 -4.76 -17.48
CA SER A 124 5.10 -4.18 -18.82
C SER A 124 5.13 -2.65 -18.78
N HIS A 125 5.31 -2.00 -19.93
CA HIS A 125 5.24 -0.54 -20.02
C HIS A 125 3.94 0.02 -19.42
N ASN A 126 4.05 1.15 -18.74
CA ASN A 126 3.00 1.82 -17.96
C ASN A 126 2.41 1.03 -16.79
N GLN A 127 2.89 -0.17 -16.50
CA GLN A 127 2.46 -0.90 -15.31
C GLN A 127 2.86 -0.10 -14.06
N LEU A 128 1.89 0.10 -13.17
CA LEU A 128 2.11 0.82 -11.92
C LEU A 128 2.79 -0.09 -10.90
N VAL A 129 3.70 0.48 -10.12
CA VAL A 129 4.35 -0.20 -8.99
C VAL A 129 4.39 0.70 -7.77
N THR A 130 4.03 0.14 -6.63
CA THR A 130 4.33 0.73 -5.31
C THR A 130 5.77 0.42 -4.96
N VAL A 131 6.60 1.46 -4.91
CA VAL A 131 7.93 1.35 -4.29
C VAL A 131 7.74 1.43 -2.78
N ILE A 132 8.38 0.53 -2.05
CA ILE A 132 8.30 0.49 -0.57
C ILE A 132 9.66 0.72 0.08
N ASN A 133 10.74 0.59 -0.69
CA ASN A 133 12.09 0.91 -0.25
C ASN A 133 13.02 1.10 -1.46
N SER A 134 14.21 1.65 -1.22
CA SER A 134 15.29 1.73 -2.19
C SER A 134 16.57 1.13 -1.61
N THR A 135 17.38 0.49 -2.45
CA THR A 135 18.68 -0.07 -2.09
C THR A 135 19.60 0.11 -3.29
N ASN A 136 20.54 1.06 -3.20
CA ASN A 136 21.34 1.51 -4.33
C ASN A 136 20.44 1.88 -5.53
N ASP A 137 20.75 1.38 -6.72
CA ASP A 137 19.98 1.59 -7.94
C ASP A 137 18.74 0.68 -8.08
N TRP A 138 18.30 0.04 -7.00
CA TRP A 138 17.17 -0.88 -7.02
C TRP A 138 16.06 -0.39 -6.11
N TYR A 139 14.84 -0.45 -6.61
CA TYR A 139 13.65 -0.27 -5.80
C TYR A 139 13.10 -1.62 -5.38
N LYS A 140 12.76 -1.71 -4.09
CA LYS A 140 11.98 -2.80 -3.53
C LYS A 140 10.52 -2.48 -3.76
N ILE A 141 9.79 -3.42 -4.37
CA ILE A 141 8.38 -3.28 -4.75
C ILE A 141 7.55 -4.41 -4.13
N GLN A 142 6.24 -4.19 -4.01
CA GLN A 142 5.28 -5.26 -3.80
C GLN A 142 5.06 -6.01 -5.12
N PHE A 143 5.16 -7.33 -5.11
CA PHE A 143 5.00 -8.18 -6.30
C PHE A 143 4.53 -9.59 -5.92
N ASN A 144 3.41 -10.06 -6.50
CA ASN A 144 2.80 -11.38 -6.28
C ASN A 144 2.70 -11.78 -4.80
N GLY A 145 2.09 -10.92 -3.97
CA GLY A 145 1.90 -11.17 -2.53
C GLY A 145 3.17 -11.05 -1.66
N GLY A 146 4.35 -10.85 -2.25
CA GLY A 146 5.62 -10.68 -1.55
C GLY A 146 6.40 -9.46 -2.00
N HIS A 147 7.71 -9.48 -1.73
CA HIS A 147 8.61 -8.40 -2.15
C HIS A 147 9.56 -8.84 -3.26
N ALA A 148 9.84 -7.91 -4.16
CA ALA A 148 10.83 -8.10 -5.20
C ALA A 148 11.55 -6.78 -5.52
N TYR A 149 12.51 -6.83 -6.44
CA TYR A 149 13.38 -5.72 -6.77
C TYR A 149 13.38 -5.42 -8.26
N VAL A 150 13.37 -4.13 -8.61
CA VAL A 150 13.46 -3.62 -9.98
C VAL A 150 14.48 -2.50 -10.06
N LYS A 151 15.15 -2.35 -11.22
CA LYS A 151 16.14 -1.28 -11.42
C LYS A 151 15.41 0.06 -11.53
N ASN A 152 15.84 1.05 -10.76
CA ASN A 152 15.11 2.31 -10.57
C ASN A 152 15.04 3.19 -11.83
N ASN A 153 16.03 3.15 -12.71
CA ASN A 153 16.07 3.94 -13.95
C ASN A 153 14.99 3.53 -14.97
N PHE A 154 14.34 2.39 -14.76
CA PHE A 154 13.22 1.92 -15.58
C PHE A 154 11.85 2.27 -15.00
N LEU A 155 11.85 3.12 -13.96
CA LEU A 155 10.67 3.63 -13.30
C LEU A 155 10.68 5.15 -13.35
N THR A 156 9.56 5.73 -13.77
CA THR A 156 9.35 7.16 -13.70
C THR A 156 8.32 7.42 -12.59
N ALA A 157 8.61 8.39 -11.71
CA ALA A 157 7.65 8.81 -10.70
C ALA A 157 6.36 9.17 -11.41
N SER A 158 5.24 8.58 -10.98
CA SER A 158 3.96 9.05 -11.47
C SER A 158 3.71 10.38 -10.78
N ASP A 159 4.03 11.48 -11.46
CA ASP A 159 3.71 12.80 -10.92
C ASP A 159 2.21 12.86 -10.68
N ASN A 160 1.82 13.25 -9.47
CA ASN A 160 0.42 13.53 -9.10
C ASN A 160 -0.17 14.71 -9.90
N THR A 161 0.48 15.17 -10.99
CA THR A 161 0.19 16.40 -11.73
C THR A 161 -0.38 16.17 -13.13
N LYS A 162 -0.49 14.93 -13.61
CA LYS A 162 -1.43 14.61 -14.70
C LYS A 162 -2.68 14.00 -14.06
N PRO A 163 -3.90 14.51 -14.30
CA PRO A 163 -5.10 13.86 -13.82
C PRO A 163 -5.23 12.50 -14.52
N ILE A 164 -4.64 11.47 -13.91
CA ILE A 164 -5.31 10.17 -13.82
C ILE A 164 -6.69 10.51 -13.26
N PRO A 165 -7.81 10.11 -13.89
CA PRO A 165 -9.13 10.42 -13.37
C PRO A 165 -9.14 10.08 -11.89
N SER A 166 -9.20 11.13 -11.08
CA SER A 166 -9.13 11.03 -9.64
C SER A 166 -10.31 10.16 -9.21
N PRO A 167 -10.08 9.01 -8.55
CA PRO A 167 -11.19 8.28 -7.95
C PRO A 167 -11.82 9.11 -6.81
N ASN A 168 -11.17 10.19 -6.34
CA ASN A 168 -11.75 11.08 -5.33
C ASN A 168 -12.83 12.03 -5.89
N SER A 169 -13.26 11.87 -7.14
CA SER A 169 -14.58 12.37 -7.56
C SER A 169 -15.50 11.18 -7.80
N SER A 170 -16.78 11.37 -7.53
CA SER A 170 -17.91 10.44 -7.57
C SER A 170 -18.17 9.77 -8.94
N GLN A 171 -17.16 9.59 -9.79
CA GLN A 171 -17.22 8.74 -10.97
C GLN A 171 -17.36 7.29 -10.53
N LYS A 172 -18.62 6.88 -10.43
CA LYS A 172 -19.07 5.51 -10.24
C LYS A 172 -18.39 4.63 -11.30
N ILE A 173 -17.32 3.91 -10.91
CA ILE A 173 -16.64 2.95 -11.78
C ILE A 173 -17.71 1.98 -12.28
N SER A 174 -17.86 1.90 -13.60
CA SER A 174 -18.92 1.12 -14.21
C SER A 174 -18.59 -0.37 -14.10
N SER A 175 -19.58 -1.20 -13.77
CA SER A 175 -19.47 -2.66 -13.92
C SER A 175 -19.30 -3.08 -15.39
N HIS A 176 -19.53 -2.19 -16.35
CA HIS A 176 -19.51 -2.49 -17.79
C HIS A 176 -18.21 -2.08 -18.51
N GLY A 177 -17.15 -1.73 -17.77
CA GLY A 177 -15.84 -1.46 -18.35
C GLY A 177 -15.20 -2.72 -18.94
N LYS A 178 -14.12 -2.55 -19.70
CA LYS A 178 -13.40 -3.65 -20.37
C LYS A 178 -12.02 -3.85 -19.77
N ALA A 179 -11.64 -5.11 -19.57
CA ALA A 179 -10.32 -5.48 -19.11
C ALA A 179 -9.27 -5.26 -20.21
N ILE A 180 -8.09 -4.78 -19.82
CA ILE A 180 -6.89 -4.75 -20.65
C ILE A 180 -6.08 -6.00 -20.31
N VAL A 181 -6.11 -7.00 -21.19
CA VAL A 181 -5.55 -8.34 -20.95
C VAL A 181 -4.49 -8.72 -21.98
N ASN A 182 -3.69 -9.74 -21.67
CA ASN A 182 -2.65 -10.29 -22.56
C ASN A 182 -3.06 -11.66 -23.16
N HIS A 183 -2.17 -12.26 -23.96
CA HIS A 183 -2.42 -13.53 -24.67
C HIS A 183 -2.83 -14.71 -23.77
N PHE A 184 -2.50 -14.74 -22.47
CA PHE A 184 -2.96 -15.82 -21.59
C PHE A 184 -4.50 -15.87 -21.48
N TYR A 185 -5.18 -14.76 -21.72
CA TYR A 185 -6.63 -14.64 -21.63
C TYR A 185 -7.38 -15.25 -22.82
N GLU A 186 -6.68 -15.64 -23.89
CA GLU A 186 -7.25 -16.51 -24.93
C GLU A 186 -7.69 -17.85 -24.33
N VAL A 187 -7.01 -18.31 -23.26
CA VAL A 187 -7.35 -19.54 -22.54
C VAL A 187 -8.17 -19.28 -21.29
N ILE A 188 -7.70 -18.38 -20.41
CA ILE A 188 -8.36 -18.20 -19.10
C ILE A 188 -9.57 -17.27 -19.15
N GLY A 189 -9.67 -16.39 -20.17
CA GLY A 189 -10.74 -15.43 -20.31
C GLY A 189 -12.13 -16.08 -20.39
N PRO A 190 -12.36 -17.05 -21.30
CA PRO A 190 -13.62 -17.79 -21.37
C PRO A 190 -13.94 -18.59 -20.10
N ILE A 191 -12.93 -19.05 -19.37
CA ILE A 191 -13.10 -19.81 -18.12
C ILE A 191 -13.56 -18.87 -17.00
N ILE A 192 -12.96 -17.68 -16.89
CA ILE A 192 -13.39 -16.64 -15.95
C ILE A 192 -14.84 -16.23 -16.23
N GLU A 193 -15.19 -16.01 -17.49
CA GLU A 193 -16.56 -15.67 -17.90
C GLU A 193 -17.56 -16.77 -17.56
N SER A 194 -17.26 -18.02 -17.92
CA SER A 194 -18.11 -19.17 -17.59
C SER A 194 -18.31 -19.32 -16.07
N GLU A 195 -17.26 -19.11 -15.28
CA GLU A 195 -17.36 -19.21 -13.82
C GLU A 195 -18.11 -18.01 -13.21
N ALA A 196 -17.94 -16.80 -13.74
CA ALA A 196 -18.71 -15.62 -13.31
C ALA A 196 -20.20 -15.81 -13.59
N ILE A 197 -20.57 -16.34 -14.76
CA ILE A 197 -21.95 -16.71 -15.11
C ILE A 197 -22.47 -17.76 -14.12
N LYS A 198 -21.72 -18.84 -13.91
CA LYS A 198 -22.11 -19.93 -12.99
C LYS A 198 -22.32 -19.44 -11.56
N GLN A 199 -21.53 -18.47 -11.10
CA GLN A 199 -21.67 -17.89 -9.77
C GLN A 199 -22.68 -16.71 -9.71
N GLY A 200 -23.35 -16.38 -10.82
CA GLY A 200 -24.41 -15.38 -10.88
C GLY A 200 -23.90 -13.94 -10.76
N ILE A 201 -22.70 -13.66 -11.28
CA ILE A 201 -22.09 -12.33 -11.33
C ILE A 201 -21.46 -12.01 -12.72
N PRO A 202 -22.14 -12.31 -13.84
CA PRO A 202 -21.59 -12.11 -15.17
C PRO A 202 -21.22 -10.65 -15.47
N GLU A 203 -21.91 -9.70 -14.85
CA GLU A 203 -21.66 -8.26 -15.00
C GLU A 203 -20.30 -7.81 -14.43
N TRP A 204 -19.62 -8.66 -13.65
CA TRP A 204 -18.29 -8.35 -13.09
C TRP A 204 -17.15 -9.02 -13.82
N THR A 205 -17.42 -9.76 -14.91
CA THR A 205 -16.45 -10.57 -15.64
C THR A 205 -15.18 -9.80 -15.99
N GLU A 206 -15.31 -8.58 -16.52
CA GLU A 206 -14.17 -7.78 -16.94
C GLU A 206 -13.34 -7.27 -15.74
N LEU A 207 -13.98 -6.91 -14.62
CA LEU A 207 -13.25 -6.53 -13.42
C LEU A 207 -12.53 -7.72 -12.78
N ILE A 208 -13.12 -8.92 -12.84
CA ILE A 208 -12.46 -10.16 -12.40
C ILE A 208 -11.23 -10.45 -13.26
N LYS A 209 -11.33 -10.25 -14.59
CA LYS A 209 -10.18 -10.37 -15.50
C LYS A 209 -9.06 -9.39 -15.12
N ALA A 210 -9.39 -8.15 -14.76
CA ALA A 210 -8.43 -7.15 -14.30
C ALA A 210 -7.76 -7.52 -12.96
N ILE A 211 -8.49 -8.15 -12.03
CA ILE A 211 -7.91 -8.71 -10.80
C ILE A 211 -6.91 -9.83 -11.13
N ALA A 212 -7.29 -10.79 -11.98
CA ALA A 212 -6.37 -11.85 -12.40
C ALA A 212 -5.11 -11.29 -13.12
N MET A 213 -5.23 -10.15 -13.81
CA MET A 213 -4.10 -9.46 -14.43
C MET A 213 -3.16 -8.92 -13.35
N GLN A 214 -3.70 -8.31 -12.30
CA GLN A 214 -2.93 -7.80 -11.19
C GLN A 214 -2.25 -8.91 -10.37
N GLU A 215 -2.92 -10.04 -10.18
CA GLU A 215 -2.42 -11.13 -9.32
C GLU A 215 -1.29 -11.94 -9.95
N SER A 216 -1.38 -12.21 -11.25
CA SER A 216 -0.43 -13.11 -11.93
C SER A 216 -0.19 -12.79 -13.40
N SER A 217 -0.74 -11.67 -13.89
CA SER A 217 -0.90 -11.40 -15.33
C SER A 217 -1.71 -12.47 -16.08
N GLY A 218 -2.48 -13.30 -15.36
CA GLY A 218 -3.16 -14.46 -15.92
C GLY A 218 -2.24 -15.60 -16.39
N ASN A 219 -0.95 -15.57 -16.05
CA ASN A 219 0.04 -16.53 -16.57
C ASN A 219 -0.11 -17.91 -15.90
N TYR A 220 -1.08 -18.69 -16.37
CA TYR A 220 -1.41 -20.02 -15.84
C TYR A 220 -0.30 -21.06 -16.06
N VAL A 221 0.59 -20.83 -17.02
CA VAL A 221 1.74 -21.72 -17.30
C VAL A 221 2.79 -21.59 -16.20
N LYS A 222 3.08 -20.36 -15.78
CA LYS A 222 4.11 -20.08 -14.76
C LYS A 222 3.54 -20.05 -13.34
N TYR A 223 2.32 -19.58 -13.17
CA TYR A 223 1.64 -19.41 -11.90
C TYR A 223 0.24 -20.05 -11.98
N PRO A 224 0.10 -21.34 -11.64
CA PRO A 224 -1.20 -22.01 -11.69
C PRO A 224 -2.24 -21.37 -10.78
N ASP A 225 -1.84 -20.70 -9.70
CA ASP A 225 -2.75 -19.88 -8.89
C ASP A 225 -2.94 -18.48 -9.49
N VAL A 226 -3.62 -18.41 -10.63
CA VAL A 226 -3.75 -17.18 -11.45
C VAL A 226 -4.46 -16.02 -10.77
N MET A 227 -5.33 -16.29 -9.80
CA MET A 227 -6.03 -15.28 -9.00
C MET A 227 -5.48 -15.15 -7.57
N GLN A 228 -4.33 -15.77 -7.27
CA GLN A 228 -3.70 -15.86 -5.94
C GLN A 228 -4.70 -16.16 -4.82
N SER A 229 -5.66 -17.07 -5.09
CA SER A 229 -6.77 -17.36 -4.19
C SER A 229 -6.47 -18.47 -3.19
N SER A 230 -5.23 -18.98 -3.15
CA SER A 230 -4.81 -20.05 -2.22
C SER A 230 -5.02 -19.69 -0.75
N GLU A 231 -4.67 -18.46 -0.34
CA GLU A 231 -4.78 -18.05 1.08
C GLU A 231 -6.22 -18.10 1.58
N GLY A 232 -7.18 -17.69 0.74
CA GLY A 232 -8.62 -17.76 1.03
C GLY A 232 -9.21 -19.17 0.92
N SER A 233 -8.51 -20.12 0.32
CA SER A 233 -9.00 -21.50 0.11
C SER A 233 -8.41 -22.50 1.11
N CYS A 234 -7.10 -22.48 1.35
CA CYS A 234 -6.38 -23.51 2.10
C CYS A 234 -5.46 -22.93 3.20
N GLY A 235 -5.43 -21.60 3.38
CA GLY A 235 -4.62 -20.93 4.39
C GLY A 235 -3.11 -20.93 4.15
N LYS A 236 -2.64 -21.31 2.94
CA LYS A 236 -1.22 -21.28 2.56
C LYS A 236 -1.06 -20.70 1.15
N ILE A 237 -0.01 -19.91 0.95
CA ILE A 237 0.35 -19.38 -0.38
C ILE A 237 0.68 -20.56 -1.33
N ARG A 238 0.20 -20.49 -2.58
CA ARG A 238 0.49 -21.46 -3.68
C ARG A 238 0.09 -22.92 -3.42
N CYS A 239 -0.90 -23.18 -2.58
CA CYS A 239 -1.43 -24.54 -2.47
C CYS A 239 -2.28 -24.94 -3.69
N ILE A 240 -2.85 -23.96 -4.42
CA ILE A 240 -3.59 -24.21 -5.64
C ILE A 240 -2.59 -24.41 -6.78
N THR A 241 -2.60 -25.61 -7.36
CA THR A 241 -1.72 -26.01 -8.47
C THR A 241 -2.46 -26.06 -9.81
N ASN A 242 -3.73 -25.65 -9.84
CA ASN A 242 -4.60 -25.69 -11.01
C ASN A 242 -5.31 -24.35 -11.22
N TYR A 243 -5.14 -23.75 -12.40
CA TYR A 243 -5.71 -22.44 -12.72
C TYR A 243 -7.24 -22.42 -12.78
N LYS A 244 -7.90 -23.54 -13.12
CA LYS A 244 -9.37 -23.62 -13.06
C LYS A 244 -9.87 -23.55 -11.62
N GLN A 245 -9.19 -24.22 -10.69
CA GLN A 245 -9.50 -24.12 -9.26
C GLN A 245 -9.21 -22.73 -8.71
N SER A 246 -8.10 -22.11 -9.13
CA SER A 246 -7.78 -20.73 -8.77
C SER A 246 -8.88 -19.76 -9.20
N ILE A 247 -9.38 -19.90 -10.44
CA ILE A 247 -10.48 -19.09 -10.99
C ILE A 247 -11.77 -19.32 -10.18
N GLN A 248 -12.16 -20.57 -9.93
CA GLN A 248 -13.36 -20.90 -9.13
C GLN A 248 -13.35 -20.22 -7.76
N ASN A 249 -12.24 -20.37 -7.04
CA ASN A 249 -12.07 -19.78 -5.71
C ASN A 249 -11.96 -18.26 -5.77
N GLY A 250 -11.21 -17.72 -6.73
CA GLY A 250 -11.01 -16.28 -6.90
C GLY A 250 -12.31 -15.56 -7.23
N VAL A 251 -13.13 -16.09 -8.13
CA VAL A 251 -14.46 -15.57 -8.46
C VAL A 251 -15.36 -15.59 -7.21
N SER A 252 -15.29 -16.64 -6.39
CA SER A 252 -16.06 -16.74 -5.14
C SER A 252 -15.64 -15.69 -4.11
N ILE A 253 -14.33 -15.53 -3.88
CA ILE A 253 -13.79 -14.50 -3.00
C ILE A 253 -14.23 -13.12 -3.50
N PHE A 254 -14.02 -12.83 -4.78
CA PHE A 254 -14.42 -11.58 -5.41
C PHE A 254 -15.91 -11.28 -5.19
N LYS A 255 -16.79 -12.25 -5.45
CA LYS A 255 -18.24 -12.12 -5.24
C LYS A 255 -18.55 -11.67 -3.82
N THR A 256 -17.99 -12.34 -2.81
CA THR A 256 -18.21 -11.98 -1.40
C THR A 256 -17.67 -10.59 -1.08
N ARG A 257 -16.51 -10.19 -1.64
CA ARG A 257 -15.97 -8.84 -1.44
C ARG A 257 -16.85 -7.77 -2.08
N MET A 258 -17.29 -7.97 -3.32
CA MET A 258 -18.18 -7.04 -3.99
C MET A 258 -19.50 -6.88 -3.24
N GLN A 259 -20.13 -7.99 -2.84
CA GLN A 259 -21.39 -7.94 -2.08
C GLN A 259 -21.25 -7.16 -0.77
N GLY A 260 -20.17 -7.41 -0.01
CA GLY A 260 -19.87 -6.64 1.20
C GLY A 260 -19.68 -5.16 0.91
N SER A 261 -18.93 -4.84 -0.14
CA SER A 261 -18.70 -3.47 -0.61
C SER A 261 -19.99 -2.73 -0.91
N LEU A 262 -20.82 -3.33 -1.78
CA LEU A 262 -22.07 -2.73 -2.24
C LEU A 262 -23.05 -2.50 -1.09
N LYS A 263 -23.12 -3.45 -0.15
CA LYS A 263 -24.00 -3.38 1.03
C LYS A 263 -23.52 -2.37 2.08
N MET A 264 -22.22 -2.27 2.31
CA MET A 264 -21.67 -1.53 3.45
C MET A 264 -21.18 -0.12 3.10
N PHE A 265 -20.85 0.17 1.84
CA PHE A 265 -20.16 1.41 1.44
C PHE A 265 -20.82 2.09 0.24
N ASN A 266 -22.16 2.21 0.28
CA ASN A 266 -22.95 2.99 -0.70
C ASN A 266 -22.68 2.62 -2.17
N GLY A 267 -22.42 1.34 -2.46
CA GLY A 267 -22.12 0.90 -3.82
C GLY A 267 -20.70 1.20 -4.30
N ASP A 268 -19.80 1.70 -3.45
CA ASP A 268 -18.41 1.95 -3.82
C ASP A 268 -17.67 0.62 -4.02
N ILE A 269 -17.44 0.23 -5.27
CA ILE A 269 -16.81 -1.05 -5.61
C ILE A 269 -15.32 -1.10 -5.25
N ARG A 270 -14.67 0.06 -5.05
CA ARG A 270 -13.23 0.12 -4.72
C ARG A 270 -12.95 -0.48 -3.36
N MET A 271 -13.88 -0.36 -2.42
CA MET A 271 -13.81 -1.04 -1.14
C MET A 271 -13.71 -2.56 -1.34
N GLY A 272 -14.47 -3.12 -2.26
CA GLY A 272 -14.47 -4.54 -2.59
C GLY A 272 -13.21 -4.98 -3.32
N ILE A 273 -12.70 -4.14 -4.22
CA ILE A 273 -11.43 -4.40 -4.92
C ILE A 273 -10.31 -4.45 -3.87
N GLN A 274 -10.23 -3.46 -2.99
CA GLN A 274 -9.23 -3.43 -1.92
C GLN A 274 -9.40 -4.59 -0.93
N ALA A 275 -10.64 -5.00 -0.62
CA ALA A 275 -10.91 -6.14 0.24
C ALA A 275 -10.54 -7.49 -0.39
N TYR A 276 -10.36 -7.57 -1.71
CA TYR A 276 -9.78 -8.76 -2.34
C TYR A 276 -8.32 -8.94 -1.89
N ASN A 277 -7.56 -7.84 -1.88
CA ASN A 277 -6.17 -7.80 -1.42
C ASN A 277 -6.02 -7.94 0.11
N TYR A 278 -6.85 -7.24 0.88
CA TYR A 278 -6.73 -7.19 2.34
C TYR A 278 -7.54 -8.24 3.09
N GLY A 279 -8.45 -8.91 2.41
CA GLY A 279 -9.39 -9.84 3.03
C GLY A 279 -10.58 -9.17 3.74
N PRO A 280 -11.45 -9.97 4.39
CA PRO A 280 -12.75 -9.54 4.91
C PRO A 280 -12.66 -8.48 6.01
N ASN A 281 -11.60 -8.54 6.83
CA ASN A 281 -11.47 -7.72 8.02
C ASN A 281 -11.30 -6.23 7.70
N PHE A 282 -10.94 -5.91 6.45
CA PHE A 282 -10.84 -4.53 5.98
C PHE A 282 -12.16 -3.77 6.16
N PHE A 283 -13.29 -4.37 5.81
CA PHE A 283 -14.60 -3.71 5.94
C PHE A 283 -14.96 -3.38 7.38
N LYS A 284 -14.75 -4.33 8.29
CA LYS A 284 -15.00 -4.12 9.72
C LYS A 284 -14.15 -2.97 10.24
N LYS A 285 -12.85 -2.98 9.94
CA LYS A 285 -11.94 -1.94 10.42
C LYS A 285 -12.21 -0.57 9.81
N ALA A 286 -12.56 -0.52 8.53
CA ALA A 286 -12.96 0.70 7.84
C ALA A 286 -14.19 1.33 8.53
N LYS A 287 -15.20 0.52 8.87
CA LYS A 287 -16.37 0.99 9.64
C LYS A 287 -16.02 1.46 11.04
N GLU A 288 -15.17 0.74 11.77
CA GLU A 288 -14.67 1.18 13.08
C GLU A 288 -13.96 2.54 13.02
N TRP A 289 -13.32 2.86 11.89
CA TRP A 289 -12.67 4.16 11.65
C TRP A 289 -13.59 5.22 11.04
N GLY A 290 -14.90 4.93 10.91
CA GLY A 290 -15.88 5.88 10.38
C GLY A 290 -15.85 6.05 8.86
N ALA A 291 -15.20 5.17 8.11
CA ALA A 291 -15.15 5.27 6.65
C ALA A 291 -16.51 4.94 6.01
N THR A 292 -16.92 5.78 5.06
CA THR A 292 -18.14 5.62 4.26
C THR A 292 -17.85 5.14 2.84
N GLU A 293 -16.63 5.34 2.35
CA GLU A 293 -16.16 5.00 1.01
C GLU A 293 -14.66 4.68 1.01
N TYR A 294 -14.14 4.24 -0.13
CA TYR A 294 -12.71 4.02 -0.31
C TYR A 294 -11.96 5.34 -0.44
N SER A 295 -10.82 5.43 0.23
CA SER A 295 -9.78 6.41 -0.06
C SER A 295 -8.40 5.75 -0.01
N VAL A 296 -7.43 6.37 -0.68
CA VAL A 296 -6.03 5.92 -0.60
C VAL A 296 -5.51 6.04 0.84
N GLU A 297 -5.87 7.11 1.57
CA GLU A 297 -5.45 7.26 2.96
C GLU A 297 -6.02 6.15 3.86
N LEU A 298 -7.28 5.75 3.65
CA LEU A 298 -7.88 4.62 4.37
C LEU A 298 -7.12 3.33 4.10
N SER A 299 -6.79 3.06 2.84
CA SER A 299 -6.06 1.87 2.42
C SER A 299 -4.66 1.83 3.02
N GLN A 300 -3.94 2.96 3.00
CA GLN A 300 -2.60 3.09 3.61
C GLN A 300 -2.66 2.94 5.14
N LYS A 301 -3.67 3.53 5.79
CA LYS A 301 -3.91 3.37 7.23
C LYS A 301 -4.16 1.91 7.59
N TYR A 302 -4.92 1.18 6.78
CA TYR A 302 -5.16 -0.26 6.99
C TYR A 302 -3.90 -1.09 6.76
N SER A 303 -3.12 -0.79 5.71
CA SER A 303 -1.81 -1.41 5.46
C SER A 303 -0.89 -1.32 6.66
N LYS A 304 -0.79 -0.11 7.25
CA LYS A 304 -0.02 0.14 8.46
C LYS A 304 -0.55 -0.65 9.65
N TYR A 305 -1.88 -0.66 9.85
CA TYR A 305 -2.51 -1.45 10.90
C TYR A 305 -2.17 -2.94 10.78
N LEU A 306 -2.25 -3.51 9.57
CA LEU A 306 -1.89 -4.91 9.35
C LEU A 306 -0.43 -5.15 9.71
N LYS A 307 0.47 -4.24 9.30
CA LYS A 307 1.91 -4.37 9.54
C LYS A 307 2.22 -4.37 11.02
N ASP A 308 1.65 -3.42 11.74
CA ASP A 308 1.93 -3.18 13.15
C ASP A 308 1.36 -4.30 14.05
N ASN A 309 0.28 -4.97 13.63
CA ASN A 309 -0.41 -5.98 14.45
C ASN A 309 -0.15 -7.44 14.01
N TYR A 310 0.19 -7.66 12.74
CA TYR A 310 0.28 -9.01 12.16
C TYR A 310 1.53 -9.23 11.29
N GLY A 311 2.38 -8.21 11.10
CA GLY A 311 3.65 -8.35 10.38
C GLY A 311 3.54 -8.42 8.85
N PHE A 312 2.35 -8.29 8.28
CA PHE A 312 2.10 -8.18 6.83
C PHE A 312 1.33 -6.88 6.52
N HIS A 313 1.39 -6.34 5.30
CA HIS A 313 0.89 -4.99 5.00
C HIS A 313 -0.10 -4.94 3.82
N GLY A 314 -0.21 -6.01 3.03
CA GLY A 314 -0.93 -6.00 1.74
C GLY A 314 -0.47 -4.86 0.82
N ASP A 315 -1.25 -4.57 -0.23
CA ASP A 315 -0.95 -3.52 -1.20
C ASP A 315 -1.89 -2.33 -1.01
N PRO A 316 -1.44 -1.19 -0.46
CA PRO A 316 -2.28 -0.03 -0.24
C PRO A 316 -2.80 0.63 -1.51
N LEU A 317 -2.19 0.32 -2.66
CA LEU A 317 -2.53 0.90 -3.96
C LEU A 317 -3.16 -0.13 -4.91
N TYR A 318 -3.67 -1.22 -4.34
CA TYR A 318 -4.23 -2.33 -5.08
C TYR A 318 -5.37 -1.91 -6.03
N VAL A 319 -6.23 -0.99 -5.58
CA VAL A 319 -7.31 -0.44 -6.44
C VAL A 319 -6.72 0.22 -7.69
N GLN A 320 -5.70 1.05 -7.54
CA GLN A 320 -5.08 1.76 -8.66
C GLN A 320 -4.40 0.77 -9.61
N HIS A 321 -3.75 -0.26 -9.07
CA HIS A 321 -3.11 -1.29 -9.88
C HIS A 321 -4.11 -2.13 -10.67
N VAL A 322 -5.20 -2.60 -10.03
CA VAL A 322 -6.27 -3.33 -10.72
C VAL A 322 -6.90 -2.47 -11.81
N LEU A 323 -7.22 -1.21 -11.50
CA LEU A 323 -7.87 -0.31 -12.46
C LEU A 323 -6.95 0.12 -13.60
N SER A 324 -5.62 0.00 -13.47
CA SER A 324 -4.70 0.15 -14.60
C SER A 324 -4.92 -0.90 -15.70
N HIS A 325 -5.57 -2.01 -15.36
CA HIS A 325 -5.99 -3.08 -16.27
C HIS A 325 -7.49 -3.00 -16.64
N TYR A 326 -8.16 -1.87 -16.41
CA TYR A 326 -9.61 -1.74 -16.63
C TYR A 326 -9.96 -0.38 -17.24
N ARG A 327 -10.60 -0.38 -18.42
CA ARG A 327 -11.10 0.83 -19.08
C ARG A 327 -12.60 0.97 -18.82
N ASN A 328 -12.97 2.06 -18.14
CA ASN A 328 -14.36 2.50 -18.03
C ASN A 328 -14.89 3.02 -19.37
#